data_AF-A0A534F1N6-F1
#
_entry.id   AF-A0A534F1N6-F1
#
_cell.length_a   1.000
_cell.length_b   1.000
_cell.length_c   1.000
_cell.angle_alpha   90.00
_cell.angle_beta   90.00
_cell.angle_gamma   90.00
#
_symmetry.space_group_name_H-M   'P 1'
#
loop_
_entity.id
_entity.type
_entity.pdbx_description
1 polymer ?
#
loop_
_entity_poly.entity_id
_entity_poly.type
_entity_poly.pdbx_seq_one_letter_code
_entity_poly.pdbx_strand_id
1 'polypeptide(L)'
;MGRTASRRLLALCLLGSLSAHAASPVWAIRGAHNTVYLAGSVHLLPAEDAVLPQGFDRAYADSSKLVMELDLGKLDPLEAAGWMIEHAALPAGTTLRGMLGEQRYSRVSAAAAELGAPIELLDGQAPWAVGVELADLEFLHQGFDPEQGVEQQLVRRTHADGKPTAGLETLGEELGSLEALASED
;
A
#
# COMPACT_ATOMS: atom_id res chain seq x y z
N MET A 1 45.35 60.75 -18.35
CA MET A 1 46.10 59.48 -18.46
C MET A 1 45.41 58.49 -17.53
N GLY A 2 44.78 57.39 -17.92
CA GLY A 2 44.83 56.59 -19.13
C GLY A 2 44.89 55.13 -18.71
N ARG A 3 43.89 54.35 -19.14
CA ARG A 3 43.93 52.89 -19.39
C ARG A 3 43.66 51.90 -18.23
N THR A 4 42.42 51.39 -18.24
CA THR A 4 42.02 49.97 -18.34
C THR A 4 42.67 48.90 -17.45
N ALA A 5 41.84 48.23 -16.64
CA ALA A 5 41.89 46.77 -16.43
C ALA A 5 40.49 46.31 -15.96
N SER A 6 39.62 45.90 -16.90
CA SER A 6 39.42 44.50 -17.31
C SER A 6 38.60 43.68 -16.32
N ARG A 7 37.33 43.49 -16.72
CA ARG A 7 36.40 42.40 -16.38
C ARG A 7 37.07 41.17 -15.78
N ARG A 8 36.59 40.74 -14.61
CA ARG A 8 36.41 39.31 -14.29
C ARG A 8 35.07 39.11 -13.59
N LEU A 9 34.03 38.94 -14.41
CA LEU A 9 32.90 38.09 -14.05
C LEU A 9 33.48 36.67 -13.95
N LEU A 10 33.47 36.08 -12.76
CA LEU A 10 33.49 34.62 -12.64
C LEU A 10 32.25 34.23 -11.85
N ALA A 11 31.23 33.85 -12.60
CA ALA A 11 30.06 33.18 -12.08
C ALA A 11 30.49 31.85 -11.48
N LEU A 12 30.12 31.61 -10.23
CA LEU A 12 30.11 30.28 -9.64
C LEU A 12 28.76 30.07 -8.96
N CYS A 13 27.70 30.06 -9.77
CA CYS A 13 26.43 29.42 -9.40
C CYS A 13 26.64 27.91 -9.45
N LEU A 14 27.39 27.37 -8.49
CA LEU A 14 27.28 25.96 -8.10
C LEU A 14 26.02 25.81 -7.24
N LEU A 15 24.86 26.06 -7.85
CA LEU A 15 23.63 25.41 -7.43
C LEU A 15 23.74 23.99 -7.98
N GLY A 16 24.54 23.17 -7.31
CA GLY A 16 24.38 21.74 -7.44
C GLY A 16 22.95 21.45 -7.01
N SER A 17 22.10 21.11 -7.97
CA SER A 17 20.85 20.42 -7.69
C SER A 17 21.26 19.13 -6.98
N LEU A 18 21.36 19.17 -5.65
CA LEU A 18 21.13 17.99 -4.84
C LEU A 18 19.69 17.61 -5.14
N SER A 19 19.50 16.86 -6.23
CA SER A 19 18.38 15.94 -6.29
C SER A 19 18.57 15.08 -5.05
N ALA A 20 17.81 15.40 -3.99
CA ALA A 20 17.50 14.45 -2.97
C ALA A 20 16.75 13.34 -3.71
N HIS A 21 17.52 12.42 -4.30
CA HIS A 21 16.97 11.17 -4.80
C HIS A 21 16.39 10.53 -3.56
N ALA A 22 15.06 10.45 -3.48
CA ALA A 22 14.40 9.78 -2.38
C ALA A 22 15.11 8.44 -2.22
N ALA A 23 15.69 8.21 -1.05
CA ALA A 23 16.33 6.94 -0.77
C ALA A 23 15.28 5.85 -1.04
N SER A 24 15.63 4.84 -1.83
CA SER A 24 14.76 3.68 -2.00
C SER A 24 14.34 3.20 -0.62
N PRO A 25 13.04 2.93 -0.37
CA PRO A 25 12.53 2.51 0.94
C PRO A 25 12.90 1.05 1.20
N VAL A 26 14.19 0.73 1.10
CA VAL A 26 14.77 -0.60 1.21
C VAL A 26 16.00 -0.51 2.09
N TRP A 27 15.96 -1.19 3.23
CA TRP A 27 17.01 -1.22 4.23
C TRP A 27 17.62 -2.62 4.30
N ALA A 28 18.96 -2.70 4.35
CA ALA A 28 19.67 -3.96 4.48
C ALA A 28 20.12 -4.17 5.93
N ILE A 29 19.64 -5.24 6.55
CA ILE A 29 20.00 -5.70 7.89
C ILE A 29 20.96 -6.88 7.73
N ARG A 30 22.24 -6.66 8.04
CA ARG A 30 23.29 -7.67 7.88
C ARG A 30 23.52 -8.44 9.16
N GLY A 31 23.27 -9.75 9.12
CA GLY A 31 23.65 -10.69 10.16
C GLY A 31 25.00 -11.34 9.89
N ALA A 32 25.40 -12.27 10.76
CA ALA A 32 26.66 -13.01 10.61
C ALA A 32 26.65 -13.99 9.41
N HIS A 33 25.48 -14.49 9.02
CA HIS A 33 25.32 -15.55 8.02
C HIS A 33 24.31 -15.22 6.92
N ASN A 34 23.55 -14.13 7.05
CA ASN A 34 22.51 -13.73 6.11
C ASN A 34 22.32 -12.22 6.10
N THR A 35 21.69 -11.72 5.04
CA THR A 35 21.17 -10.36 4.95
C THR A 35 19.66 -10.45 4.86
N VAL A 36 18.95 -9.61 5.63
CA VAL A 36 17.51 -9.38 5.46
C VAL A 36 17.33 -8.00 4.84
N TYR A 37 16.57 -7.93 3.76
CA TYR A 37 16.14 -6.65 3.21
C TYR A 37 14.73 -6.36 3.71
N LEU A 38 14.56 -5.25 4.43
CA LEU A 38 13.26 -4.72 4.77
C LEU A 38 12.88 -3.71 3.68
N ALA A 39 11.82 -3.98 2.94
CA ALA A 39 11.33 -3.11 1.89
C ALA A 39 9.96 -2.56 2.32
N GLY A 40 9.83 -1.23 2.35
CA GLY A 40 8.53 -0.60 2.54
C GLY A 40 7.68 -0.80 1.29
N SER A 41 6.41 -1.11 1.47
CA SER A 41 5.49 -1.43 0.39
C SER A 41 4.18 -0.66 0.52
N VAL A 42 3.48 -0.54 -0.59
CA VAL A 42 2.13 0.01 -0.69
C VAL A 42 1.40 -0.80 -1.76
N HIS A 43 0.15 -1.15 -1.47
CA HIS A 43 -0.66 -2.04 -2.32
C HIS A 43 -1.08 -1.41 -3.64
N LEU A 44 -1.19 -0.08 -3.70
CA LEU A 44 -1.56 0.64 -4.90
C LEU A 44 -0.55 1.75 -5.17
N LEU A 45 -0.14 1.88 -6.43
CA LEU A 45 0.70 2.99 -6.88
C LEU A 45 0.01 3.70 -8.06
N PRO A 46 0.19 5.02 -8.19
CA PRO A 46 -0.22 5.72 -9.40
C PRO A 46 0.75 5.40 -10.53
N ALA A 47 0.30 5.57 -11.78
CA ALA A 47 1.06 5.15 -12.96
C ALA A 47 2.45 5.82 -13.07
N GLU A 48 2.58 7.07 -12.61
CA GLU A 48 3.86 7.80 -12.59
C GLU A 48 4.92 7.17 -11.68
N ASP A 49 4.50 6.43 -10.65
CA ASP A 49 5.38 5.80 -9.65
C ASP A 49 5.48 4.28 -9.81
N ALA A 50 4.92 3.73 -10.90
CA ALA A 50 4.93 2.28 -11.16
C ALA A 50 6.34 1.68 -11.27
N VAL A 51 7.36 2.50 -11.59
CA VAL A 51 8.76 2.05 -11.64
C VAL A 51 9.37 2.10 -10.25
N LEU A 52 9.55 0.93 -9.63
CA LEU A 52 10.17 0.84 -8.32
C LEU A 52 11.63 1.36 -8.33
N PRO A 53 12.06 2.07 -7.28
CA PRO A 53 13.46 2.49 -7.14
C PRO A 53 14.44 1.32 -7.20
N GLN A 54 15.65 1.57 -7.73
CA GLN A 54 16.68 0.54 -7.94
C GLN A 54 17.05 -0.29 -6.69
N GLY A 55 16.78 0.20 -5.48
CA GLY A 55 17.00 -0.56 -4.25
C GLY A 55 16.16 -1.84 -4.19
N PHE A 56 14.93 -1.83 -4.72
CA PHE A 56 14.09 -3.02 -4.83
C PHE A 56 14.72 -4.07 -5.75
N ASP A 57 15.23 -3.65 -6.92
CA ASP A 57 15.87 -4.58 -7.85
C ASP A 57 17.09 -5.27 -7.24
N ARG A 58 17.93 -4.50 -6.54
CA ARG A 58 19.14 -5.04 -5.89
C ARG A 58 18.77 -6.00 -4.77
N ALA A 59 17.85 -5.61 -3.89
CA ALA A 59 17.40 -6.43 -2.77
C ALA A 59 16.74 -7.72 -3.27
N TYR A 60 15.84 -7.61 -4.25
CA TYR A 60 15.18 -8.77 -4.83
C TYR A 60 16.18 -9.71 -5.50
N ALA A 61 17.15 -9.19 -6.28
CA ALA A 61 18.16 -10.02 -6.95
C ALA A 61 19.05 -10.77 -5.95
N ASP A 62 19.49 -10.10 -4.88
CA ASP A 62 20.34 -10.68 -3.82
C ASP A 62 19.57 -11.65 -2.89
N SER A 63 18.25 -11.55 -2.85
CA SER A 63 17.40 -12.38 -1.99
C SER A 63 17.05 -13.71 -2.65
N SER A 64 17.08 -14.79 -1.86
CA SER A 64 16.68 -16.14 -2.27
C SER A 64 15.19 -16.43 -2.08
N LYS A 65 14.46 -15.59 -1.33
CA LYS A 65 13.04 -15.75 -0.98
C LYS A 65 12.39 -14.39 -0.77
N LEU A 66 11.14 -14.24 -1.18
CA LEU A 66 10.29 -13.09 -0.83
C LEU A 66 9.43 -13.46 0.39
N VAL A 67 9.36 -12.58 1.36
CA VAL A 67 8.49 -12.73 2.54
C VAL A 67 7.67 -11.45 2.68
N MET A 68 6.36 -11.59 2.84
CA MET A 68 5.38 -10.51 2.95
C MET A 68 4.49 -10.78 4.17
N GLU A 69 3.57 -9.87 4.52
CA GLU A 69 2.56 -10.10 5.57
C GLU A 69 1.77 -11.38 5.26
N LEU A 70 1.09 -11.40 4.11
CA LEU A 70 0.44 -12.60 3.57
C LEU A 70 1.29 -13.24 2.46
N ASP A 71 1.20 -14.57 2.29
CA ASP A 71 1.83 -15.25 1.15
C ASP A 71 1.03 -15.02 -0.14
N LEU A 72 1.06 -13.81 -0.69
CA LEU A 72 0.29 -13.45 -1.90
C LEU A 72 0.65 -14.29 -3.14
N GLY A 73 1.83 -14.92 -3.16
CA GLY A 73 2.21 -15.86 -4.22
C GLY A 73 1.48 -17.21 -4.16
N LYS A 74 0.76 -17.49 -3.07
CA LYS A 74 0.00 -18.73 -2.85
C LYS A 74 -1.43 -18.53 -2.35
N LEU A 75 -1.77 -17.32 -1.89
CA LEU A 75 -3.10 -16.99 -1.39
C LEU A 75 -4.15 -17.17 -2.50
N ASP A 76 -5.20 -17.94 -2.21
CA ASP A 76 -6.34 -18.06 -3.12
C ASP A 76 -7.23 -16.81 -2.99
N PRO A 77 -7.46 -16.04 -4.08
CA PRO A 77 -8.35 -14.89 -4.04
C PRO A 77 -9.77 -15.22 -3.57
N LEU A 78 -10.26 -16.45 -3.83
CA LEU A 78 -11.58 -16.87 -3.36
C LEU A 78 -11.61 -17.11 -1.86
N GLU A 79 -10.51 -17.60 -1.28
CA GLU A 79 -10.36 -17.76 0.17
C GLU A 79 -10.38 -16.40 0.86
N ALA A 80 -9.60 -15.43 0.35
CA ALA A 80 -9.56 -14.07 0.88
C ALA A 80 -10.93 -13.36 0.78
N ALA A 81 -11.61 -13.48 -0.37
CA ALA A 81 -12.94 -12.91 -0.55
C ALA A 81 -13.99 -13.58 0.37
N GLY A 82 -13.92 -14.90 0.55
CA GLY A 82 -14.80 -15.62 1.47
C GLY A 82 -14.60 -15.19 2.92
N TRP A 83 -13.35 -15.02 3.35
CA TRP A 83 -13.02 -14.53 4.68
C TRP A 83 -13.61 -13.14 4.93
N MET A 84 -13.44 -12.20 3.98
CA MET A 84 -14.01 -10.85 4.06
C MET A 84 -15.54 -10.87 4.15
N ILE A 85 -16.22 -11.66 3.33
CA ILE A 85 -17.70 -11.76 3.37
C ILE A 85 -18.16 -12.27 4.73
N GLU A 86 -17.49 -13.25 5.30
CA GLU A 86 -17.85 -13.85 6.58
C GLU A 86 -17.62 -12.88 7.76
N HIS A 87 -16.48 -12.20 7.79
CA HIS A 87 -16.05 -11.38 8.94
C HIS A 87 -16.51 -9.92 8.85
N ALA A 88 -16.81 -9.43 7.64
CA ALA A 88 -17.40 -8.11 7.48
C ALA A 88 -18.91 -8.10 7.78
N ALA A 89 -19.59 -9.25 7.79
CA ALA A 89 -21.04 -9.30 7.94
C ALA A 89 -21.50 -8.87 9.34
N LEU A 90 -22.44 -7.93 9.41
CA LEU A 90 -23.09 -7.57 10.67
C LEU A 90 -24.08 -8.65 11.13
N PRO A 91 -24.29 -8.82 12.45
CA PRO A 91 -25.33 -9.68 12.98
C PRO A 91 -26.72 -9.28 12.49
N ALA A 92 -27.59 -10.26 12.27
CA ALA A 92 -28.97 -10.02 11.82
C ALA A 92 -29.69 -8.99 12.72
N GLY A 93 -30.32 -7.99 12.08
CA GLY A 93 -31.01 -6.89 12.76
C GLY A 93 -30.10 -5.71 13.12
N THR A 94 -28.80 -5.79 12.84
CA THR A 94 -27.86 -4.67 12.94
C THR A 94 -27.61 -4.08 11.55
N THR A 95 -27.39 -2.77 11.50
CA THR A 95 -27.05 -2.08 10.26
C THR A 95 -25.85 -1.16 10.48
N LEU A 96 -25.15 -0.82 9.41
CA LEU A 96 -24.06 0.15 9.42
C LEU A 96 -24.53 1.49 10.04
N ARG A 97 -25.74 1.93 9.68
CA ARG A 97 -26.37 3.12 10.28
C ARG A 97 -26.54 2.98 11.80
N GLY A 98 -27.00 1.82 12.27
CA GLY A 98 -27.17 1.54 13.69
C GLY A 98 -25.84 1.60 14.46
N MET A 99 -24.78 1.04 13.88
CA MET A 99 -23.43 1.04 14.46
C MET A 99 -22.81 2.45 14.50
N LEU A 100 -22.95 3.21 13.42
CA LEU A 100 -22.31 4.52 13.28
C LEU A 100 -23.09 5.65 13.97
N GLY A 101 -24.42 5.55 14.03
CA GLY A 101 -25.29 6.67 14.32
C GLY A 101 -25.38 7.68 13.17
N GLU A 102 -26.42 8.51 13.18
CA GLU A 102 -26.83 9.33 12.03
C GLU A 102 -25.71 10.26 11.49
N GLN A 103 -24.96 10.93 12.38
CA GLN A 103 -23.94 11.89 11.93
C GLN A 103 -22.81 11.21 11.17
N ARG A 104 -22.28 10.08 11.67
CA ARG A 104 -21.19 9.35 11.02
C ARG A 104 -21.68 8.66 9.76
N TYR A 105 -22.86 8.04 9.82
CA TYR A 105 -23.49 7.42 8.67
C TYR A 105 -23.70 8.42 7.52
N SER A 106 -24.15 9.65 7.80
CA SER A 106 -24.31 10.67 6.77
C SER A 106 -22.99 11.04 6.08
N ARG A 107 -21.85 11.02 6.79
CA ARG A 107 -20.53 11.27 6.19
C ARG A 107 -20.09 10.10 5.33
N VAL A 108 -20.25 8.88 5.82
CA VAL A 108 -19.92 7.65 5.08
C VAL A 108 -20.78 7.53 3.82
N SER A 109 -22.08 7.82 3.92
CA SER A 109 -22.99 7.82 2.77
C SER A 109 -22.62 8.86 1.71
N ALA A 110 -22.16 10.05 2.12
CA ALA A 110 -21.69 11.07 1.18
C ALA A 110 -20.39 10.63 0.47
N ALA A 111 -19.41 10.11 1.22
CA ALA A 111 -18.16 9.60 0.65
C ALA A 111 -18.41 8.42 -0.32
N ALA A 112 -19.25 7.46 0.07
CA ALA A 112 -19.63 6.34 -0.78
C ALA A 112 -20.29 6.82 -2.09
N ALA A 113 -21.18 7.81 -2.02
CA ALA A 113 -21.84 8.38 -3.19
C ALA A 113 -20.86 9.09 -4.14
N GLU A 114 -19.87 9.82 -3.61
CA GLU A 114 -18.80 10.45 -4.42
C GLU A 114 -17.97 9.39 -5.17
N LEU A 115 -17.77 8.23 -4.56
CA LEU A 115 -17.06 7.08 -5.13
C LEU A 115 -17.94 6.15 -5.99
N GLY A 116 -19.22 6.47 -6.16
CA GLY A 116 -20.17 5.66 -6.94
C GLY A 116 -20.56 4.34 -6.27
N ALA A 117 -20.31 4.19 -4.98
CA ALA A 117 -20.71 3.04 -4.17
C ALA A 117 -22.11 3.29 -3.54
N PRO A 118 -23.14 2.50 -3.89
CA PRO A 118 -24.44 2.58 -3.24
C PRO A 118 -24.33 2.18 -1.77
N ILE A 119 -24.74 3.07 -0.85
CA ILE A 119 -24.64 2.83 0.59
C ILE A 119 -25.45 1.60 1.05
N GLU A 120 -26.47 1.22 0.26
CA GLU A 120 -27.30 0.02 0.50
C GLU A 120 -26.50 -1.27 0.37
N LEU A 121 -25.42 -1.30 -0.42
CA LEU A 121 -24.52 -2.45 -0.52
C LEU A 121 -23.63 -2.59 0.72
N LEU A 122 -23.42 -1.48 1.45
CA LEU A 122 -22.54 -1.41 2.62
C LEU A 122 -23.32 -1.57 3.94
N ASP A 123 -24.65 -1.45 3.92
CA ASP A 123 -25.47 -1.36 5.14
C ASP A 123 -25.43 -2.62 6.01
N GLY A 124 -25.14 -3.77 5.40
CA GLY A 124 -24.97 -5.06 6.09
C GLY A 124 -23.55 -5.33 6.57
N GLN A 125 -22.60 -4.42 6.36
CA GLN A 125 -21.19 -4.62 6.67
C GLN A 125 -20.76 -3.87 7.93
N ALA A 126 -19.75 -4.41 8.60
CA ALA A 126 -19.14 -3.82 9.78
C ALA A 126 -18.38 -2.54 9.41
N PRO A 127 -18.34 -1.53 10.31
CA PRO A 127 -17.68 -0.25 10.03
C PRO A 127 -16.22 -0.36 9.58
N TRP A 128 -15.46 -1.32 10.11
CA TRP A 128 -14.05 -1.51 9.73
C TRP A 128 -13.91 -1.90 8.25
N ALA A 129 -14.75 -2.82 7.78
CA ALA A 129 -14.72 -3.32 6.41
C ALA A 129 -15.12 -2.20 5.43
N VAL A 130 -16.19 -1.46 5.77
CA VAL A 130 -16.61 -0.29 4.99
C VAL A 130 -15.51 0.78 4.93
N GLY A 131 -14.77 0.97 6.01
CA GLY A 131 -13.63 1.89 6.05
C GLY A 131 -12.52 1.50 5.07
N VAL A 132 -12.13 0.21 5.06
CA VAL A 132 -11.13 -0.33 4.15
C VAL A 132 -11.61 -0.22 2.69
N GLU A 133 -12.83 -0.66 2.40
CA GLU A 133 -13.39 -0.61 1.04
C GLU A 133 -13.46 0.82 0.48
N LEU A 134 -13.90 1.79 1.28
CA LEU A 134 -13.96 3.18 0.84
C LEU A 134 -12.56 3.79 0.64
N ALA A 135 -11.58 3.41 1.45
CA ALA A 135 -10.19 3.84 1.27
C ALA A 135 -9.62 3.30 -0.05
N ASP A 136 -9.83 2.02 -0.35
CA ASP A 136 -9.40 1.41 -1.60
C ASP A 136 -10.10 2.05 -2.81
N LEU A 137 -11.41 2.25 -2.74
CA LEU A 137 -12.17 2.93 -3.79
C LEU A 137 -11.69 4.36 -4.04
N GLU A 138 -11.33 5.10 -3.00
CA GLU A 138 -10.75 6.44 -3.13
C GLU A 138 -9.43 6.42 -3.91
N PHE A 139 -8.52 5.49 -3.59
CA PHE A 139 -7.27 5.35 -4.35
C PHE A 139 -7.52 4.97 -5.82
N LEU A 140 -8.44 4.04 -6.06
CA LEU A 140 -8.84 3.67 -7.43
C LEU A 140 -9.44 4.87 -8.18
N HIS A 141 -10.28 5.65 -7.52
CA HIS A 141 -10.89 6.86 -8.09
C HIS A 141 -9.82 7.91 -8.46
N GLN A 142 -8.75 8.01 -7.67
CA GLN A 142 -7.59 8.87 -7.94
C GLN A 142 -6.65 8.31 -9.03
N GLY A 143 -6.92 7.12 -9.57
CA GLY A 143 -6.12 6.53 -10.65
C GLY A 143 -4.92 5.69 -10.18
N PHE A 144 -4.90 5.31 -8.90
CA PHE A 144 -3.96 4.31 -8.41
C PHE A 144 -4.39 2.93 -8.93
N ASP A 145 -3.42 2.04 -9.12
CA ASP A 145 -3.65 0.72 -9.69
C ASP A 145 -3.00 -0.35 -8.77
N PRO A 146 -3.77 -1.32 -8.26
CA PRO A 146 -3.24 -2.40 -7.42
C PRO A 146 -2.25 -3.29 -8.18
N GLU A 147 -2.35 -3.39 -9.51
CA GLU A 147 -1.35 -4.12 -10.30
C GLU A 147 0.00 -3.41 -10.33
N GLN A 148 0.05 -2.11 -10.03
CA GLN A 148 1.31 -1.39 -9.85
C GLN A 148 1.81 -1.44 -8.40
N GLY A 149 1.07 -2.02 -7.46
CA GLY A 149 1.50 -2.20 -6.08
C GLY A 149 2.87 -2.88 -5.94
N VAL A 150 3.60 -2.50 -4.90
CA VAL A 150 4.97 -3.01 -4.66
C VAL A 150 4.96 -4.53 -4.53
N GLU A 151 4.04 -5.07 -3.73
CA GLU A 151 3.91 -6.51 -3.47
C GLU A 151 3.57 -7.26 -4.75
N GLN A 152 2.59 -6.77 -5.52
CA GLN A 152 2.16 -7.41 -6.77
C GLN A 152 3.27 -7.44 -7.82
N GLN A 153 4.02 -6.35 -7.95
CA GLN A 153 5.20 -6.33 -8.80
C GLN A 153 6.24 -7.39 -8.40
N LEU A 154 6.54 -7.53 -7.10
CA LEU A 154 7.51 -8.50 -6.60
C LEU A 154 6.99 -9.95 -6.73
N VAL A 155 5.72 -10.21 -6.43
CA VAL A 155 5.09 -11.53 -6.59
C VAL A 155 5.12 -11.99 -8.04
N ARG A 156 4.76 -11.13 -9.00
CA ARG A 156 4.85 -11.47 -10.43
C ARG A 156 6.27 -11.87 -10.83
N ARG A 157 7.29 -11.18 -10.30
CA ARG A 157 8.70 -11.57 -10.53
C ARG A 157 9.02 -12.93 -9.92
N THR A 158 8.51 -13.24 -8.72
CA THR A 158 8.76 -14.56 -8.11
C THR A 158 8.21 -15.71 -8.94
N HIS A 159 7.02 -15.55 -9.54
CA HIS A 159 6.46 -16.54 -10.46
C HIS A 159 7.32 -16.72 -11.71
N ALA A 160 7.86 -15.64 -12.27
CA ALA A 160 8.74 -15.69 -13.44
C ALA A 160 10.10 -16.36 -13.11
N ASP A 161 10.66 -16.07 -11.95
CA ASP A 161 11.99 -16.53 -11.54
C ASP A 161 11.98 -17.87 -10.78
N GLY A 162 10.80 -18.37 -10.40
CA GLY A 162 10.65 -19.54 -9.53
C GLY A 162 11.17 -19.34 -8.11
N LYS A 163 11.26 -18.09 -7.64
CA LYS A 163 11.67 -17.79 -6.26
C LYS A 163 10.53 -18.13 -5.29
N PRO A 164 10.80 -18.79 -4.16
CA PRO A 164 9.77 -19.09 -3.18
C PRO A 164 9.26 -17.81 -2.49
N THR A 165 7.98 -17.85 -2.11
CA THR A 165 7.30 -16.84 -1.28
C THR A 165 6.90 -17.44 0.09
N ALA A 166 6.68 -16.58 1.07
CA ALA A 166 6.00 -16.90 2.33
C ALA A 166 5.31 -15.67 2.94
N GLY A 167 4.32 -15.93 3.79
CA GLY A 167 3.68 -14.95 4.67
C GLY A 167 4.31 -14.98 6.07
N LEU A 168 4.27 -13.85 6.75
CA LEU A 168 4.50 -13.74 8.19
C LEU A 168 3.25 -14.07 8.99
N GLU A 169 2.09 -13.86 8.37
CA GLU A 169 0.77 -13.91 8.99
C GLU A 169 -0.21 -14.74 8.15
N THR A 170 -1.28 -15.17 8.78
CA THR A 170 -2.48 -15.70 8.14
C THR A 170 -3.49 -14.59 7.87
N LEU A 171 -4.47 -14.84 6.98
CA LEU A 171 -5.56 -13.90 6.72
C LEU A 171 -6.26 -13.43 8.01
N GLY A 172 -6.50 -14.36 8.94
CA GLY A 172 -7.18 -14.05 10.20
C GLY A 172 -6.34 -13.23 11.18
N GLU A 173 -5.01 -13.33 11.12
CA GLU A 173 -4.11 -12.50 11.95
C GLU A 173 -4.05 -11.06 11.41
N GLU A 174 -3.85 -10.92 10.10
CA GLU A 174 -3.75 -9.62 9.43
C GLU A 174 -5.07 -8.85 9.53
N LEU A 175 -6.15 -9.42 8.97
CA LEU A 175 -7.43 -8.72 8.86
C LEU A 175 -8.24 -8.76 10.17
N GLY A 176 -8.09 -9.81 10.98
CA GLY A 176 -8.75 -9.89 12.29
C GLY A 176 -8.27 -8.81 13.27
N SER A 177 -7.06 -8.29 13.09
CA SER A 177 -6.57 -7.13 13.86
C SER A 177 -7.37 -5.86 13.55
N LEU A 178 -7.84 -5.67 12.32
CA LEU A 178 -8.69 -4.55 11.93
C LEU A 178 -10.10 -4.66 12.51
N GLU A 179 -10.65 -5.88 12.53
CA GLU A 179 -11.93 -6.17 13.17
C GLU A 179 -11.89 -5.85 14.68
N ALA A 180 -10.82 -6.29 15.36
CA ALA A 180 -10.65 -6.08 16.79
C ALA A 180 -10.58 -4.58 17.15
N LEU A 181 -9.83 -3.78 16.40
CA LEU A 181 -9.71 -2.32 16.63
C LEU A 181 -11.06 -1.60 16.56
N ALA A 182 -11.97 -2.04 15.70
CA ALA A 182 -13.29 -1.41 15.56
C ALA A 182 -14.28 -1.78 16.68
N SER A 183 -13.95 -2.78 17.49
CA SER A 183 -14.75 -3.16 18.67
C SER A 183 -14.35 -2.41 19.94
N GLU A 184 -13.24 -1.64 19.91
CA GLU A 184 -12.69 -0.96 21.10
C GLU A 184 -13.18 0.49 21.31
N ASP A 185 -14.15 1.00 20.54
CA ASP A 185 -14.74 2.35 20.70
C ASP A 185 -16.26 2.35 21.02
#